data_AF-G9K850-F1
#
_entry.id   AF-G9K850-F1
#
_cell.length_a   1.000
_cell.length_b   1.000
_cell.length_c   1.000
_cell.angle_alpha   90.00
_cell.angle_beta   90.00
_cell.angle_gamma   90.00
#
_symmetry.space_group_name_H-M   'P 1'
#
loop_
_entity.id
_entity.type
_entity.pdbx_description
1 polymer ?
#
loop_
_entity_poly.entity_id
_entity_poly.type
_entity_poly.pdbx_seq_one_letter_code
_entity_poly.pdbx_strand_id
1 'polypeptide(L)'
;TFRGLKSLIHLSLANNNLQTLPKDIFKGLDSLTNVDLRGNSFNCDCKLKWLVEWLDHTNATVEDIYCEGPPEYKKRKINSLSPKDFDCIITEFAKSQDLPYQSLSIDTFSYMNDEYVVIAQPFTGKCIFLEWDHVEKTFRNYDNIT
;
A
#
# COMPACT_ATOMS: atom_id res chain seq x y z
N THR A 1 2.34 -19.13 -12.49
CA THR A 1 3.29 -19.78 -11.56
C THR A 1 4.19 -20.68 -12.38
N PHE A 2 5.50 -20.73 -12.13
CA PHE A 2 6.45 -21.60 -12.85
C PHE A 2 6.71 -22.94 -12.14
N ARG A 3 5.74 -23.40 -11.34
CA ARG A 3 5.90 -24.61 -10.53
C ARG A 3 6.20 -25.83 -11.41
N GLY A 4 7.12 -26.68 -10.94
CA GLY A 4 7.49 -27.94 -11.59
C GLY A 4 8.61 -27.83 -12.61
N LEU A 5 9.01 -26.61 -13.02
CA LEU A 5 10.10 -26.38 -13.98
C LEU A 5 11.49 -26.45 -13.30
N LYS A 6 11.80 -27.55 -12.62
CA LYS A 6 13.03 -27.72 -11.82
C LYS A 6 14.32 -27.67 -12.65
N SER A 7 14.23 -28.05 -13.92
CA SER A 7 15.36 -28.08 -14.87
C SER A 7 15.45 -26.81 -15.73
N LEU A 8 14.70 -25.75 -15.41
CA LEU A 8 14.74 -24.51 -16.18
C LEU A 8 16.04 -23.76 -15.92
N ILE A 9 16.80 -23.48 -16.99
CA ILE A 9 18.11 -22.82 -16.92
C ILE A 9 17.99 -21.33 -17.21
N HIS A 10 17.26 -20.97 -18.26
CA HIS A 10 17.09 -19.59 -18.71
C HIS A 10 15.60 -19.21 -18.70
N LEU A 11 15.27 -18.10 -18.06
CA LEU A 11 13.92 -17.52 -18.05
C LEU A 11 13.98 -16.07 -18.55
N SER A 12 13.24 -15.76 -19.61
CA SER A 12 13.08 -14.37 -20.05
C SER A 12 11.63 -13.94 -19.88
N LEU A 13 11.44 -12.83 -19.17
CA LEU A 13 10.20 -12.06 -19.09
C LEU A 13 10.42 -10.63 -19.61
N ALA A 14 11.46 -10.42 -20.42
CA ALA A 14 11.83 -9.10 -20.91
C ALA A 14 10.75 -8.51 -21.84
N ASN A 15 10.63 -7.18 -21.83
CA ASN A 15 9.76 -6.40 -22.72
C ASN A 15 8.27 -6.77 -22.66
N ASN A 16 7.76 -7.14 -21.48
CA ASN A 16 6.35 -7.47 -21.27
C ASN A 16 5.57 -6.33 -20.59
N ASN A 17 6.17 -5.15 -20.40
CA ASN A 17 5.58 -4.00 -19.71
C ASN A 17 5.01 -4.36 -18.32
N LEU A 18 5.60 -5.36 -17.65
CA LEU A 18 5.15 -5.80 -16.33
C LEU A 18 5.38 -4.70 -15.32
N GLN A 19 4.34 -4.38 -14.55
CA GLN A 19 4.43 -3.42 -13.44
C GLN A 19 4.81 -4.09 -12.13
N THR A 20 4.57 -5.39 -11.99
CA THR A 20 4.90 -6.15 -10.80
C THR A 20 5.07 -7.63 -11.14
N LEU A 21 5.64 -8.39 -10.21
CA LEU A 21 5.71 -9.84 -10.29
C LEU A 21 5.12 -10.45 -9.01
N PRO A 22 4.30 -11.51 -9.11
CA PRO A 22 3.79 -12.21 -7.94
C PRO A 22 4.93 -12.74 -7.07
N LYS A 23 4.77 -12.61 -5.75
CA LYS A 23 5.70 -13.18 -4.79
C LYS A 23 5.92 -14.67 -5.05
N ASP A 24 7.16 -15.12 -4.88
CA ASP A 24 7.58 -16.52 -5.02
C ASP A 24 7.39 -17.11 -6.43
N ILE A 25 7.26 -16.29 -7.47
CA ILE A 25 7.10 -16.79 -8.84
C ILE A 25 8.28 -17.65 -9.31
N PHE A 26 9.49 -17.40 -8.78
CA PHE A 26 10.71 -18.16 -9.06
C PHE A 26 10.97 -19.31 -8.07
N LYS A 27 10.05 -19.59 -7.14
CA LYS A 27 10.24 -20.63 -6.13
C LYS A 27 10.32 -22.03 -6.76
N GLY A 28 11.38 -22.77 -6.41
CA GLY A 28 11.62 -24.13 -6.88
C GLY A 28 12.22 -24.22 -8.28
N LEU A 29 12.74 -23.11 -8.81
CA LEU A 29 13.54 -23.07 -10.04
C LEU A 29 15.03 -23.22 -9.70
N ASP A 30 15.41 -24.39 -9.19
CA ASP A 30 16.74 -24.59 -8.58
C ASP A 30 17.89 -24.61 -9.60
N SER A 31 17.59 -24.86 -10.88
CA SER A 31 18.58 -24.90 -11.98
C SER A 31 18.76 -23.57 -12.71
N LEU A 32 18.11 -22.50 -12.24
CA LEU A 32 18.05 -21.21 -12.93
C LEU A 32 19.42 -20.51 -12.90
N THR A 33 19.98 -20.21 -14.07
CA THR A 33 21.26 -19.50 -14.19
C THR A 33 21.11 -18.10 -14.73
N ASN A 34 20.04 -17.81 -15.49
CA ASN A 34 19.81 -16.47 -16.03
C ASN A 34 18.33 -16.10 -15.99
N VAL A 35 18.07 -14.86 -15.59
CA VAL A 35 16.74 -14.25 -15.68
C VAL A 35 16.84 -12.90 -16.39
N ASP A 36 16.09 -12.73 -17.48
CA ASP A 36 15.98 -11.43 -18.16
C ASP A 36 14.65 -10.76 -17.80
N LEU A 37 14.72 -9.64 -17.09
CA LEU A 37 13.58 -8.84 -16.65
C LEU A 37 13.58 -7.43 -17.29
N ARG A 38 14.47 -7.14 -18.24
CA ARG A 38 14.62 -5.81 -18.84
C ARG A 38 13.38 -5.39 -19.64
N GLY A 39 13.22 -4.08 -19.85
CA GLY A 39 12.10 -3.54 -20.64
C GLY A 39 10.73 -3.70 -19.99
N ASN A 40 10.66 -3.97 -18.68
CA ASN A 40 9.44 -3.93 -17.90
C ASN A 40 9.29 -2.59 -17.18
N SER A 41 8.05 -2.28 -16.76
CA SER A 41 7.68 -0.98 -16.19
C SER A 41 7.41 -1.10 -14.69
N PHE A 42 8.38 -1.65 -13.95
CA PHE A 42 8.19 -2.03 -12.56
C PHE A 42 7.81 -0.86 -11.65
N ASN A 43 6.76 -1.08 -10.86
CA ASN A 43 6.42 -0.22 -9.73
C ASN A 43 7.16 -0.74 -8.49
N CYS A 44 8.16 0.00 -8.04
CA CYS A 44 8.98 -0.29 -6.87
C CYS A 44 8.24 0.10 -5.59
N ASP A 45 7.13 -0.60 -5.38
CA ASP A 45 6.36 -0.57 -4.15
C ASP A 45 6.57 -1.87 -3.34
N CYS A 46 5.78 -2.04 -2.29
CA CYS A 46 5.87 -3.20 -1.40
C CYS A 46 5.51 -4.54 -2.02
N LYS A 47 4.78 -4.54 -3.13
CA LYS A 47 4.53 -5.77 -3.89
C LYS A 47 5.79 -6.25 -4.60
N LEU A 48 6.76 -5.37 -4.84
CA LEU A 48 8.03 -5.69 -5.49
C LEU A 48 9.19 -5.91 -4.50
N LYS A 49 9.02 -5.61 -3.21
CA LYS A 49 10.05 -5.79 -2.18
C LYS A 49 10.69 -7.19 -2.20
N TRP A 50 9.89 -8.23 -2.39
CA TRP A 50 10.39 -9.62 -2.45
C TRP A 50 11.39 -9.85 -3.60
N LEU A 51 11.25 -9.12 -4.71
CA LEU A 51 12.13 -9.26 -5.86
C LEU A 51 13.52 -8.71 -5.53
N VAL A 52 13.59 -7.60 -4.81
CA VAL A 52 14.85 -7.05 -4.29
C VAL A 52 15.51 -8.05 -3.34
N GLU A 53 14.74 -8.61 -2.39
CA GLU A 53 15.23 -9.68 -1.50
C GLU A 53 15.74 -10.89 -2.29
N TRP A 54 15.05 -11.28 -3.37
CA TRP A 54 15.46 -12.41 -4.20
C TRP A 54 16.73 -12.12 -5.00
N LEU A 55 16.88 -10.90 -5.54
CA LEU A 55 18.09 -10.46 -6.25
C LEU A 55 19.34 -10.51 -5.37
N ASP A 56 19.21 -10.22 -4.07
CA ASP A 56 20.31 -10.27 -3.10
C ASP A 56 20.80 -11.71 -2.79
N HIS A 57 19.96 -12.73 -2.99
CA HIS A 57 20.24 -14.12 -2.59
C HIS A 57 20.36 -15.09 -3.75
N THR A 58 19.97 -14.69 -4.96
CA THR A 58 19.98 -15.57 -6.13
C THR A 58 21.40 -15.73 -6.68
N ASN A 59 21.72 -16.95 -7.13
CA ASN A 59 22.94 -17.21 -7.89
C ASN A 59 22.76 -17.01 -9.41
N ALA A 60 21.53 -16.75 -9.85
CA ALA A 60 21.25 -16.50 -11.26
C ALA A 60 21.75 -15.12 -11.67
N THR A 61 22.33 -15.02 -12.86
CA THR A 61 22.69 -13.73 -13.46
C THR A 61 21.40 -13.01 -13.89
N VAL A 62 21.22 -11.80 -13.35
CA VAL A 62 20.11 -10.92 -13.71
C VAL A 62 20.69 -9.58 -14.14
N GLU A 63 20.28 -9.13 -15.32
CA GLU A 63 20.68 -7.83 -15.85
C GLU A 63 20.13 -6.67 -15.01
N ASP A 64 20.69 -5.48 -15.22
CA ASP A 64 20.23 -4.27 -14.57
C ASP A 64 18.80 -3.92 -15.00
N ILE A 65 17.93 -3.80 -14.01
CA ILE A 65 16.53 -3.39 -14.19
C ILE A 65 16.21 -2.16 -13.35
N TYR A 66 15.23 -1.38 -13.82
CA TYR A 66 14.93 -0.07 -13.28
C TYR A 66 13.45 0.06 -12.92
N CYS A 67 13.17 0.84 -11.90
CA CYS A 67 11.82 1.24 -11.54
C CYS A 67 11.28 2.25 -12.57
N GLU A 68 10.01 2.12 -12.97
CA GLU A 68 9.28 3.17 -13.68
C GLU A 68 8.37 3.99 -12.74
N GLY A 69 8.03 3.43 -11.58
CA GLY A 69 7.29 4.11 -10.52
C GLY A 69 7.61 3.53 -9.15
N PRO A 70 7.09 4.12 -8.06
CA PRO A 70 6.42 5.44 -8.04
C PRO A 70 7.43 6.59 -8.33
N PRO A 71 7.00 7.86 -8.49
CA PRO A 71 7.86 8.96 -8.96
C PRO A 71 9.19 9.12 -8.22
N GLU A 72 9.20 8.87 -6.91
CA GLU A 72 10.36 8.90 -6.03
C GLU A 72 11.40 7.80 -6.34
N TYR A 73 10.95 6.68 -6.90
CA TYR A 73 11.79 5.55 -7.31
C TYR A 73 12.07 5.53 -8.81
N LYS A 74 11.42 6.38 -9.61
CA LYS A 74 11.52 6.35 -11.08
C LYS A 74 12.99 6.44 -11.54
N LYS A 75 13.35 5.54 -12.45
CA LYS A 75 14.71 5.30 -12.99
C LYS A 75 15.77 4.87 -11.97
N ARG A 76 15.41 4.58 -10.71
CA ARG A 76 16.33 3.91 -9.79
C ARG A 76 16.54 2.45 -10.21
N LYS A 77 17.78 1.99 -10.07
CA LYS A 77 18.17 0.61 -10.37
C LYS A 77 17.71 -0.31 -9.24
N ILE A 78 16.87 -1.29 -9.56
CA ILE A 78 16.27 -2.21 -8.57
C ILE A 78 17.35 -3.06 -7.90
N ASN A 79 18.36 -3.52 -8.67
CA ASN A 79 19.47 -4.32 -8.15
C ASN A 79 20.35 -3.56 -7.13
N SER A 80 20.17 -2.24 -6.98
CA SER A 80 20.87 -1.43 -5.97
C SER A 80 20.00 -1.01 -4.79
N LEU A 81 18.71 -1.35 -4.82
CA LEU A 81 17.80 -1.06 -3.72
C LEU A 81 18.02 -2.07 -2.59
N SER A 82 17.75 -1.63 -1.37
CA SER A 82 17.67 -2.51 -0.20
C SER A 82 16.21 -2.82 0.13
N PRO A 83 15.88 -4.01 0.66
CA PRO A 83 14.55 -4.29 1.19
C PRO A 83 14.09 -3.29 2.29
N LYS A 84 15.04 -2.58 2.92
CA LYS A 84 14.78 -1.53 3.92
C LYS A 84 14.30 -0.21 3.31
N ASP A 85 14.53 0.02 2.02
CA ASP A 85 14.06 1.23 1.32
C ASP A 85 12.52 1.19 1.13
N PHE A 86 11.91 0.02 1.27
CA PHE A 86 10.48 -0.19 1.13
C PHE A 86 9.79 -0.09 2.50
N ASP A 87 9.18 1.07 2.78
CA ASP A 87 8.24 1.22 3.88
C ASP A 87 6.86 0.73 3.45
N CYS A 88 6.44 -0.41 4.00
CA CYS A 88 5.24 -1.13 3.57
C CYS A 88 4.04 -0.94 4.46
N ILE A 89 4.18 -0.08 5.46
CA ILE A 89 3.08 0.37 6.29
C ILE A 89 2.67 1.72 5.72
N ILE A 90 1.67 1.71 4.84
CA ILE A 90 1.04 2.95 4.38
C ILE A 90 -0.15 3.28 5.29
N THR A 91 -0.29 4.56 5.64
CA THR A 91 -1.50 5.07 6.27
C THR A 91 -2.54 5.32 5.17
N GLU A 92 -3.66 4.62 5.23
CA GLU A 92 -4.80 4.85 4.34
C GLU A 92 -6.01 5.33 5.16
N PHE A 93 -6.85 6.18 4.57
CA PHE A 93 -8.12 6.56 5.18
C PHE A 93 -9.08 5.37 5.14
N ALA A 94 -9.03 4.57 6.21
CA ALA A 94 -10.04 3.54 6.44
C ALA A 94 -11.36 4.20 6.83
N LYS A 95 -12.42 3.87 6.10
CA LYS A 95 -13.76 4.32 6.43
C LYS A 95 -14.17 3.74 7.79
N SER A 96 -14.42 4.61 8.76
CA SER A 96 -14.90 4.22 10.10
C SER A 96 -16.41 3.97 10.09
N GLN A 97 -17.20 4.99 9.73
CA GLN A 97 -18.67 4.93 9.74
C GLN A 97 -19.26 5.94 8.76
N ASP A 98 -20.51 5.69 8.32
CA ASP A 98 -21.35 6.69 7.67
C ASP A 98 -22.43 7.15 8.66
N LEU A 99 -22.65 8.46 8.74
CA LEU A 99 -23.76 9.03 9.49
C LEU A 99 -24.98 9.20 8.56
N PRO A 100 -26.19 8.80 8.96
CA PRO A 100 -27.37 8.76 8.08
C PRO A 100 -28.03 10.15 7.89
N TYR A 101 -27.23 11.22 7.82
CA TYR A 101 -27.70 12.59 7.69
C TYR A 101 -26.67 13.48 7.00
N GLN A 102 -27.15 14.61 6.45
CA GLN A 102 -26.31 15.59 5.76
C GLN A 102 -25.76 16.62 6.74
N SER A 103 -24.59 17.17 6.41
CA SER A 103 -23.90 18.21 7.18
C SER A 103 -23.49 19.38 6.28
N LEU A 104 -23.52 20.59 6.83
CA LEU A 104 -22.96 21.79 6.18
C LEU A 104 -21.50 22.02 6.59
N SER A 105 -21.21 21.90 7.89
CA SER A 105 -19.87 22.04 8.46
C SER A 105 -19.67 21.02 9.57
N ILE A 106 -18.40 20.72 9.83
CA ILE A 106 -17.95 19.84 10.91
C ILE A 106 -16.81 20.56 11.64
N ASP A 107 -16.94 20.69 12.95
CA ASP A 107 -15.96 21.35 13.82
C ASP A 107 -15.57 20.39 14.96
N THR A 108 -14.37 20.56 15.52
CA THR A 108 -13.87 19.73 16.62
C THR A 108 -13.39 20.60 17.78
N PHE A 109 -13.64 20.17 19.01
CA PHE A 109 -13.14 20.86 20.20
C PHE A 109 -12.89 19.89 21.34
N SER A 110 -11.92 20.23 22.20
CA SER A 110 -11.65 19.49 23.42
C SER A 110 -12.32 20.18 24.61
N TYR A 111 -13.02 19.42 25.45
CA TYR A 111 -13.66 19.93 26.66
C TYR A 111 -13.52 18.93 27.80
N MET A 112 -13.04 19.39 28.96
CA MET A 112 -12.74 18.53 30.12
C MET A 112 -11.88 17.29 29.78
N ASN A 113 -10.90 17.45 28.89
CA ASN A 113 -10.01 16.39 28.36
C ASN A 113 -10.68 15.34 27.46
N ASP A 114 -11.95 15.51 27.10
CA ASP A 114 -12.63 14.69 26.11
C ASP A 114 -12.71 15.43 24.76
N GLU A 115 -12.72 14.66 23.67
CA GLU A 115 -12.79 15.16 22.30
C GLU A 115 -14.22 15.09 21.75
N TYR A 116 -14.67 16.21 21.18
CA TYR A 116 -16.02 16.36 20.64
C TYR A 116 -15.99 16.77 19.18
N VAL A 117 -17.03 16.34 18.46
CA VAL A 117 -17.28 16.74 17.07
C VAL A 117 -18.64 17.42 17.00
N VAL A 118 -18.70 18.62 16.43
CA VAL A 118 -19.95 19.33 16.16
C VAL A 118 -20.28 19.24 14.69
N ILE A 119 -21.52 18.87 14.38
CA ILE A 119 -22.02 18.78 13.01
C ILE A 119 -23.21 19.71 12.85
N ALA A 120 -23.07 20.73 11.99
CA ALA A 120 -24.16 21.62 11.65
C ALA A 120 -25.06 21.01 10.56
N GLN A 121 -26.36 20.84 10.86
CA GLN A 121 -27.36 20.31 9.94
C GLN A 121 -28.26 21.43 9.40
N PRO A 122 -28.09 21.85 8.13
CA PRO A 122 -28.78 23.04 7.60
C PRO A 122 -30.30 22.84 7.46
N PHE A 123 -30.77 21.62 7.19
CA PHE A 123 -32.18 21.36 6.90
C PHE A 123 -33.03 21.15 8.17
N THR A 124 -32.41 20.70 9.25
CA THR A 124 -33.09 20.46 10.53
C THR A 124 -32.92 21.61 11.51
N GLY A 125 -31.99 22.55 11.24
CA GLY A 125 -31.63 23.63 12.15
C GLY A 125 -30.85 23.16 13.38
N LYS A 126 -30.30 21.94 13.36
CA LYS A 126 -29.63 21.33 14.52
C LYS A 126 -28.11 21.46 14.42
N CYS A 127 -27.47 21.71 15.56
CA CYS A 127 -26.05 21.41 15.76
C CYS A 127 -25.93 20.16 16.62
N ILE A 128 -25.46 19.07 16.02
CA ILE A 128 -25.27 17.77 16.69
C ILE A 128 -23.88 17.76 17.32
N PHE A 129 -23.81 17.45 18.61
CA PHE A 129 -22.57 17.20 19.33
C PHE A 129 -22.37 15.69 19.43
N LEU A 130 -21.22 15.22 18.96
CA LEU A 130 -20.78 13.84 19.10
C LEU A 130 -19.63 13.77 20.09
N GLU A 131 -19.63 12.72 20.90
CA GLU A 131 -18.57 12.38 21.84
C GLU A 131 -17.97 11.03 21.45
N TRP A 132 -16.68 10.86 21.70
CA TRP A 132 -16.00 9.59 21.47
C TRP A 132 -16.28 8.57 22.58
N ASP A 133 -16.83 7.41 22.23
CA ASP A 133 -16.97 6.30 23.16
C ASP A 133 -15.67 5.46 23.19
N HIS A 134 -14.92 5.55 24.29
CA HIS A 134 -13.66 4.82 24.46
C HIS A 134 -13.83 3.29 24.59
N VAL A 135 -15.04 2.81 24.91
CA VAL A 135 -15.35 1.38 25.07
C VAL A 135 -15.73 0.79 23.72
N GLU A 136 -16.72 1.38 23.05
CA GLU A 136 -17.25 0.89 21.77
C GLU A 136 -16.41 1.34 20.56
N LYS A 137 -15.51 2.31 20.75
CA LYS A 137 -14.67 2.92 19.69
C LYS A 137 -15.50 3.53 18.57
N THR A 138 -16.59 4.22 18.93
CA THR A 138 -17.52 4.88 18.02
C THR A 138 -17.87 6.27 18.50
N PHE A 139 -18.30 7.14 17.59
CA PHE A 139 -18.90 8.42 17.98
C PHE A 139 -20.38 8.25 18.35
N ARG A 140 -20.77 8.71 19.53
CA ARG A 140 -22.15 8.72 20.02
C ARG A 140 -22.73 10.13 20.06
N ASN A 141 -24.05 10.27 19.95
CA ASN A 141 -24.72 11.57 20.12
C ASN A 141 -24.68 11.98 21.59
N TYR A 142 -24.06 13.13 21.88
CA TYR A 142 -23.93 13.70 23.21
C TYR A 142 -25.05 14.71 23.50
N ASP A 143 -25.22 15.69 22.62
CA ASP A 143 -26.22 16.75 22.77
C ASP A 143 -26.64 17.32 21.41
N ASN A 144 -27.74 18.07 21.37
CA ASN A 144 -28.21 18.77 20.17
C ASN A 144 -28.69 20.18 20.52
N ILE A 145 -28.16 21.19 19.82
CA ILE A 145 -28.68 22.56 19.86
C ILE A 145 -29.67 22.72 18.71
N THR A 146 -30.85 23.29 18.98
CA THR A 146 -31.91 23.63 18.00
C THR A 146 -32.16 25.11 17.95
#